data_AF-A0A3N5S0V8-F1
#
_entry.id   AF-A0A3N5S0V8-F1
#
_cell.length_a   1.000
_cell.length_b   1.000
_cell.length_c   1.000
_cell.angle_alpha   90.00
_cell.angle_beta   90.00
_cell.angle_gamma   90.00
#
_symmetry.space_group_name_H-M   'P 1'
#
loop_
_entity.id
_entity.type
_entity.pdbx_description
1 polymer ?
#
loop_
_entity_poly.entity_id
_entity_poly.type
_entity_poly.pdbx_seq_one_letter_code
_entity_poly.pdbx_strand_id
1 'polypeptide(L)'
;MATSARRFCQWIIGRFLLSGKKCMTFSCSHRRFESSLRGIDLAEKHMSDNSSIQTTPANRLLSLDVFRGLAIAAMILVNNAGDWGHVFGPLRHARWHGWTMADLVFPSFVFIMGTALPLSLGRRLGEGESRRRVMVSVFRRTIILLLLGFLLNLLPQFDFSTVRVPGVLQRLALCYLLASLVFLGSRRPALWCAAALALMAAHWAVLALVPVPGYGPGVL
;
A
#
# COMPACT_ATOMS: atom_id res chain seq x y z
N MET A 1 5.21 -30.61 19.34
CA MET A 1 4.56 -29.97 18.17
C MET A 1 4.66 -28.43 18.15
N ALA A 2 4.80 -27.73 19.29
CA ALA A 2 4.89 -26.25 19.34
C ALA A 2 6.22 -25.63 18.83
N THR A 3 7.29 -26.42 18.66
CA THR A 3 8.61 -25.95 18.18
C THR A 3 8.68 -25.75 16.66
N SER A 4 7.82 -26.42 15.89
CA SER A 4 7.79 -26.28 14.42
C SER A 4 7.17 -24.95 13.97
N ALA A 5 6.11 -24.49 14.65
CA ALA A 5 5.42 -23.25 14.32
C ALA A 5 6.28 -21.99 14.54
N ARG A 6 7.11 -21.95 15.59
CA ARG A 6 8.04 -20.83 15.83
C ARG A 6 9.16 -20.78 14.78
N ARG A 7 9.66 -21.94 14.34
CA ARG A 7 10.66 -22.03 13.26
C ARG A 7 10.08 -21.62 11.91
N PHE A 8 8.83 -21.95 11.63
CA PHE A 8 8.13 -21.50 10.42
C PHE A 8 7.88 -19.98 10.42
N CYS A 9 7.49 -19.42 11.57
CA CYS A 9 7.27 -17.98 11.72
C CYS A 9 8.59 -17.19 11.61
N GLN A 10 9.67 -17.65 12.27
CA GLN A 10 11.01 -17.06 12.11
C GLN A 10 11.57 -17.21 10.70
N TRP A 11 11.27 -18.32 10.00
CA TRP A 11 11.67 -18.52 8.61
C TRP A 11 10.94 -17.58 7.65
N ILE A 12 9.63 -17.33 7.86
CA ILE A 12 8.87 -16.36 7.06
C ILE A 12 9.39 -14.93 7.30
N ILE A 13 9.59 -14.52 8.55
CA ILE A 13 10.07 -13.18 8.91
C ILE A 13 11.51 -12.96 8.40
N GLY A 14 12.39 -13.95 8.61
CA GLY A 14 13.79 -13.90 8.16
C GLY A 14 13.95 -13.89 6.64
N ARG A 15 13.15 -14.69 5.91
CA ARG A 15 13.19 -14.74 4.43
C ARG A 15 12.47 -13.53 3.80
N PHE A 16 11.57 -12.86 4.53
CA PHE A 16 10.97 -11.59 4.11
C PHE A 16 11.95 -10.42 4.26
N LEU A 17 12.72 -10.37 5.36
CA LEU A 17 13.76 -9.36 5.59
C LEU A 17 15.00 -9.54 4.68
N LEU A 18 15.40 -10.79 4.38
CA LEU A 18 16.59 -11.07 3.56
C LEU A 18 16.33 -11.04 2.03
N SER A 19 15.08 -11.00 1.58
CA SER A 19 14.75 -10.98 0.14
C SER A 19 14.93 -9.61 -0.54
N GLY A 20 15.31 -8.57 0.21
CA GLY A 20 15.61 -7.23 -0.33
C GLY A 20 17.08 -6.97 -0.66
N LYS A 21 18.00 -7.92 -0.39
CA LYS A 21 19.46 -7.67 -0.46
C LYS A 21 20.23 -8.47 -1.53
N LYS A 22 19.56 -9.20 -2.42
CA LYS A 22 20.26 -10.03 -3.43
C LYS A 22 19.97 -9.57 -4.86
N CYS A 23 20.60 -8.48 -5.28
CA CYS A 23 20.97 -8.22 -6.68
C CYS A 23 21.86 -6.97 -6.76
N MET A 24 23.12 -7.05 -6.32
CA MET A 24 24.12 -6.06 -6.72
C MET A 24 25.51 -6.68 -6.66
N THR A 25 25.83 -7.41 -7.72
CA THR A 25 27.21 -7.67 -8.13
C THR A 25 27.29 -7.28 -9.60
N PHE A 26 27.65 -6.03 -9.86
CA PHE A 26 28.16 -5.61 -11.15
C PHE A 26 29.48 -4.90 -10.90
N SER A 27 30.54 -5.68 -11.03
CA SER A 27 31.91 -5.21 -11.12
C SER A 27 32.17 -4.78 -12.57
N CYS A 28 33.06 -3.79 -12.74
CA CYS A 28 33.72 -3.39 -13.99
C CYS A 28 33.11 -2.21 -14.78
N SER A 29 33.35 -0.97 -14.30
CA SER A 29 33.59 0.21 -15.16
C SER A 29 34.36 1.32 -14.40
N HIS A 30 35.42 0.96 -13.66
CA HIS A 30 36.16 1.87 -12.77
C HIS A 30 37.39 2.55 -13.42
N ARG A 31 37.62 2.41 -14.74
CA ARG A 31 38.87 2.88 -15.38
C ARG A 31 38.76 4.09 -16.32
N ARG A 32 37.57 4.68 -16.47
CA ARG A 32 37.34 5.89 -17.30
C ARG A 32 37.10 7.16 -16.46
N PHE A 33 37.21 7.07 -15.14
CA PHE A 33 36.81 8.11 -14.20
C PHE A 33 37.95 9.09 -13.83
N GLU A 34 39.21 8.67 -13.88
CA GLU A 34 40.32 9.51 -13.40
C GLU A 34 40.66 10.71 -14.30
N SER A 35 40.44 10.62 -15.62
CA SER A 35 40.79 11.71 -16.54
C SER A 35 39.78 12.88 -16.55
N SER A 36 38.60 12.71 -15.94
CA SER A 36 37.56 13.76 -15.85
C SER A 36 37.64 14.59 -14.57
N LEU A 37 38.40 14.14 -13.57
CA LEU A 37 38.44 14.73 -12.23
C LEU A 37 39.03 16.16 -12.21
N ARG A 38 40.00 16.48 -13.08
CA ARG A 38 40.59 17.83 -13.12
C ARG A 38 39.72 18.91 -13.77
N GLY A 39 38.67 18.52 -14.50
CA GLY A 39 37.71 19.46 -15.11
C GLY A 39 36.53 19.82 -14.21
N ILE A 40 36.27 19.03 -13.16
CA ILE A 40 35.09 19.15 -12.29
C ILE A 40 35.32 20.15 -11.15
N ASP A 41 36.56 20.31 -10.67
CA ASP A 41 36.89 21.22 -9.56
C ASP A 41 36.52 22.69 -9.82
N LEU A 42 36.45 23.11 -11.09
CA LEU A 42 36.03 24.47 -11.47
C LEU A 42 34.50 24.64 -11.58
N ALA A 43 33.75 23.57 -11.84
CA ALA A 43 32.29 23.57 -11.79
C ALA A 43 31.77 23.47 -10.35
N GLU A 44 32.57 22.90 -9.43
CA GLU A 44 32.23 22.70 -8.03
C GLU A 44 31.98 24.01 -7.26
N LYS A 45 32.63 25.10 -7.65
CA LYS A 45 32.54 26.38 -6.89
C LYS A 45 31.29 27.22 -7.20
N HIS A 46 30.60 26.98 -8.31
CA HIS A 46 29.49 27.84 -8.76
C HIS A 46 28.08 27.25 -8.56
N MET A 47 27.96 26.01 -8.09
CA MET A 47 26.66 25.38 -7.84
C MET A 47 26.49 25.03 -6.35
N SER A 48 26.87 25.96 -5.48
CA SER A 48 26.63 25.87 -4.04
C SER A 48 25.18 26.18 -3.64
N ASP A 49 24.21 26.12 -4.56
CA ASP A 49 22.90 26.80 -4.40
C ASP A 49 21.67 26.03 -4.92
N ASN A 50 21.73 24.72 -5.13
CA ASN A 50 20.53 23.97 -5.53
C ASN A 50 20.38 22.67 -4.74
N SER A 51 19.42 22.68 -3.82
CA SER A 51 18.69 21.54 -3.27
C SER A 51 19.47 20.23 -3.11
N SER A 52 19.72 19.86 -1.85
CA SER A 52 20.19 18.52 -1.46
C SER A 52 19.17 17.42 -1.82
N ILE A 53 19.05 17.10 -3.11
CA ILE A 53 18.38 15.89 -3.56
C ILE A 53 19.31 14.74 -3.22
N GLN A 54 18.99 14.12 -2.09
CA GLN A 54 19.70 12.95 -1.57
C GLN A 54 19.81 11.86 -2.63
N THR A 55 21.04 11.40 -2.85
CA THR A 55 21.41 10.22 -3.63
C THR A 55 20.81 8.97 -2.98
N THR A 56 19.54 8.70 -3.28
CA THR A 56 18.83 7.50 -2.82
C THR A 56 19.12 6.35 -3.78
N PRO A 57 19.45 5.13 -3.29
CA PRO A 57 19.65 3.96 -4.15
C PRO A 57 18.42 3.73 -5.05
N ALA A 58 18.65 3.58 -6.36
CA ALA A 58 17.65 3.27 -7.39
C ALA A 58 16.29 3.99 -7.20
N ASN A 59 16.28 5.31 -7.43
CA ASN A 59 15.10 6.13 -7.76
C ASN A 59 13.83 5.90 -6.90
N ARG A 60 13.96 5.81 -5.56
CA ARG A 60 12.81 5.76 -4.65
C ARG A 60 12.05 7.09 -4.66
N LEU A 61 10.73 7.08 -4.80
CA LEU A 61 9.92 8.30 -4.82
C LEU A 61 9.70 8.79 -3.39
N LEU A 62 10.54 9.74 -2.94
CA LEU A 62 10.49 10.30 -1.60
C LEU A 62 9.11 10.90 -1.27
N SER A 63 8.51 11.64 -2.20
CA SER A 63 7.17 12.23 -2.03
C SER A 63 6.10 11.20 -1.68
N LEU A 64 6.14 10.04 -2.33
CA LEU A 64 5.18 8.94 -2.14
C LEU A 64 5.37 8.26 -0.78
N ASP A 65 6.60 8.17 -0.29
CA ASP A 65 6.88 7.63 1.04
C ASP A 65 6.50 8.61 2.15
N VAL A 66 6.77 9.91 1.97
CA VAL A 66 6.36 10.98 2.91
C VAL A 66 4.85 11.04 3.02
N PHE A 67 4.13 11.06 1.90
CA PHE A 67 2.67 11.12 1.90
C PHE A 67 2.04 9.88 2.58
N ARG A 68 2.61 8.69 2.35
CA ARG A 68 2.17 7.46 3.05
C ARG A 68 2.40 7.56 4.56
N GLY A 69 3.55 8.09 4.98
CA GLY A 69 3.86 8.32 6.39
C GLY A 69 2.87 9.30 7.03
N LEU A 70 2.58 10.40 6.34
CA LEU A 70 1.60 11.40 6.80
C LEU A 70 0.19 10.80 6.95
N ALA A 71 -0.26 9.97 6.00
CA ALA A 71 -1.55 9.30 6.09
C ALA A 71 -1.64 8.37 7.31
N ILE A 72 -0.56 7.62 7.61
CA ILE A 72 -0.51 6.75 8.80
C ILE A 72 -0.48 7.59 10.09
N ALA A 73 0.30 8.68 10.12
CA ALA A 73 0.34 9.59 11.26
C ALA A 73 -1.03 10.22 11.54
N ALA A 74 -1.73 10.66 10.50
CA ALA A 74 -3.10 11.18 10.61
C ALA A 74 -4.08 10.12 11.14
N MET A 75 -3.95 8.87 10.69
CA MET A 75 -4.78 7.75 11.19
C MET A 75 -4.57 7.49 12.67
N ILE A 76 -3.32 7.56 13.14
CA ILE A 76 -3.00 7.42 14.56
C ILE A 76 -3.57 8.61 15.34
N LEU A 77 -3.40 9.84 14.84
CA LEU A 77 -3.90 11.05 15.47
C LEU A 77 -5.43 11.02 15.66
N VAL A 78 -6.17 10.65 14.62
CA VAL A 78 -7.65 10.56 14.66
C VAL A 78 -8.11 9.45 15.60
N ASN A 79 -7.44 8.29 15.59
CA ASN A 79 -7.81 7.17 16.46
C ASN A 79 -7.46 7.40 17.94
N ASN A 80 -6.54 8.33 18.24
CA ASN A 80 -6.13 8.68 19.60
C ASN A 80 -6.54 10.13 19.95
N ALA A 81 -7.66 10.61 19.40
CA ALA A 81 -8.14 11.96 19.60
C ALA A 81 -8.74 12.17 21.02
N GLY A 82 -7.91 12.02 22.06
CA GLY A 82 -8.18 12.43 23.45
C GLY A 82 -9.35 11.74 24.17
N ASP A 83 -9.62 12.20 25.40
CA ASP A 83 -10.79 11.80 26.18
C ASP A 83 -12.06 12.42 25.60
N TRP A 84 -13.16 11.67 25.64
CA TRP A 84 -14.49 11.96 25.07
C TRP A 84 -15.08 13.35 25.42
N GLY A 85 -14.49 14.08 26.38
CA GLY A 85 -14.85 15.44 26.76
C GLY A 85 -14.05 16.59 26.09
N HIS A 86 -12.87 16.33 25.50
CA HIS A 86 -11.99 17.36 24.90
C HIS A 86 -11.47 16.96 23.51
N VAL A 87 -12.36 16.49 22.64
CA VAL A 87 -12.00 16.14 21.26
C VAL A 87 -12.06 17.37 20.37
N PHE A 88 -10.95 17.73 19.73
CA PHE A 88 -10.89 18.82 18.74
C PHE A 88 -11.94 18.56 17.64
N GLY A 89 -12.78 19.56 17.36
CA GLY A 89 -13.90 19.46 16.41
C GLY A 89 -13.54 18.82 15.05
N PRO A 90 -12.41 19.17 14.41
CA PRO A 90 -12.00 18.57 13.13
C PRO A 90 -11.61 17.08 13.17
N LEU A 91 -11.31 16.53 14.36
CA LEU A 91 -10.97 15.11 14.57
C LEU A 91 -12.21 14.25 14.88
N ARG A 92 -13.37 14.86 15.10
CA ARG A 92 -14.63 14.13 15.27
C ARG A 92 -15.21 13.81 13.91
N HIS A 93 -15.65 12.57 13.72
CA HIS A 93 -16.35 12.17 12.51
C HIS A 93 -17.68 12.92 12.39
N ALA A 94 -18.07 13.28 11.17
CA ALA A 94 -19.40 13.85 10.91
C ALA A 94 -20.49 12.84 11.31
N ARG A 95 -21.60 13.32 11.87
CA ARG A 95 -22.71 12.45 12.30
C ARG A 95 -23.46 11.80 11.13
N TRP A 96 -23.61 12.52 10.02
CA TRP A 96 -24.34 12.04 8.84
C TRP A 96 -24.04 12.87 7.58
N HIS A 97 -24.29 14.18 7.67
CA HIS A 97 -23.98 15.15 6.62
C HIS A 97 -22.89 16.11 7.12
N GLY A 98 -21.77 16.16 6.42
CA GLY A 98 -20.61 16.98 6.76
C GLY A 98 -19.32 16.38 6.23
N TRP A 99 -18.25 17.18 6.21
CA TRP A 99 -16.90 16.72 5.91
C TRP A 99 -15.98 17.14 7.04
N THR A 100 -15.33 16.16 7.67
CA THR A 100 -14.30 16.40 8.69
C THR A 100 -12.95 15.86 8.23
N MET A 101 -11.87 16.35 8.85
CA MET A 101 -10.53 15.91 8.49
C MET A 101 -10.32 14.42 8.82
N ALA A 102 -11.01 13.91 9.84
CA ALA A 102 -11.02 12.48 10.18
C ALA A 102 -11.50 11.60 9.02
N ASP A 103 -12.53 12.03 8.29
CA ASP A 103 -13.14 11.25 7.20
C ASP A 103 -12.24 11.17 5.96
N LEU A 104 -11.33 12.14 5.76
CA LEU A 104 -10.43 12.21 4.60
C LEU A 104 -9.20 11.30 4.73
N VAL A 105 -8.85 10.90 5.96
CA VAL A 105 -7.64 10.10 6.22
C VAL A 105 -7.71 8.75 5.50
N PHE A 106 -8.85 8.07 5.58
CA PHE A 106 -9.01 6.75 4.98
C PHE A 106 -8.96 6.78 3.43
N PRO A 107 -9.71 7.67 2.74
CA PRO A 107 -9.59 7.86 1.29
C PRO A 107 -8.16 8.19 0.84
N SER A 108 -7.47 9.08 1.56
CA SER A 108 -6.08 9.46 1.25
C SER A 108 -5.13 8.26 1.35
N PHE A 109 -5.32 7.41 2.36
CA PHE A 109 -4.53 6.21 2.56
C PHE A 109 -4.74 5.17 1.45
N VAL A 110 -5.99 4.90 1.06
CA VAL A 110 -6.29 3.95 -0.03
C VAL A 110 -5.76 4.47 -1.36
N PHE A 111 -5.85 5.78 -1.61
CA PHE A 111 -5.32 6.43 -2.81
C PHE A 111 -3.80 6.26 -2.94
N ILE A 112 -3.02 6.56 -1.89
CA ILE A 112 -1.56 6.40 -1.96
C ILE A 112 -1.14 4.92 -2.08
N MET A 113 -1.85 4.01 -1.42
CA MET A 113 -1.59 2.59 -1.55
C MET A 113 -1.88 2.08 -2.98
N GLY A 114 -2.94 2.59 -3.60
CA GLY A 114 -3.30 2.28 -4.99
C GLY A 114 -2.27 2.81 -6.00
N THR A 115 -1.85 4.07 -5.88
CA THR A 115 -0.87 4.68 -6.80
C THR A 115 0.55 4.10 -6.64
N ALA A 116 0.92 3.66 -5.45
CA ALA A 116 2.22 3.02 -5.19
C ALA A 116 2.37 1.64 -5.87
N LEU A 117 1.26 0.94 -6.11
CA LEU A 117 1.24 -0.41 -6.67
C LEU A 117 1.83 -0.50 -8.10
N PRO A 118 1.30 0.23 -9.11
CA PRO A 118 1.84 0.15 -10.47
C PRO A 118 3.28 0.68 -10.56
N LEU A 119 3.65 1.66 -9.72
CA LEU A 119 5.02 2.17 -9.64
C LEU A 119 5.99 1.10 -9.12
N SER A 120 5.61 0.38 -8.06
CA SER A 120 6.46 -0.69 -7.49
C SER A 120 6.53 -1.92 -8.39
N LEU A 121 5.41 -2.35 -8.96
CA LEU A 121 5.36 -3.54 -9.83
C LEU A 121 5.96 -3.25 -11.20
N GLY A 122 5.74 -2.06 -11.76
CA GLY A 122 6.28 -1.61 -13.03
C GLY A 122 7.81 -1.57 -13.02
N ARG A 123 8.42 -1.07 -11.94
CA ARG A 123 9.89 -1.09 -11.77
C ARG A 123 10.45 -2.50 -11.79
N ARG A 124 9.86 -3.40 -11.02
CA ARG A 124 10.26 -4.82 -10.96
C ARG A 124 10.18 -5.51 -12.33
N LEU A 125 9.11 -5.23 -13.08
CA LEU A 125 8.96 -5.73 -14.45
C LEU A 125 9.99 -5.10 -15.41
N GLY A 126 10.33 -3.82 -15.24
CA GLY A 126 11.35 -3.11 -16.03
C GLY A 126 12.77 -3.60 -15.76
N GLU A 127 13.05 -4.05 -14.53
CA GLU A 127 14.31 -4.68 -14.11
C GLU A 127 14.45 -6.15 -14.59
N GLY A 128 13.48 -6.66 -15.35
CA GLY A 128 13.51 -8.01 -15.90
C GLY A 128 13.02 -9.11 -14.96
N GLU A 129 12.37 -8.76 -13.83
CA GLU A 129 11.82 -9.77 -12.92
C GLU A 129 10.66 -10.52 -13.58
N SER A 130 10.67 -11.86 -13.49
CA SER A 130 9.62 -12.67 -14.09
C SER A 130 8.25 -12.40 -13.45
N ARG A 131 7.20 -12.29 -14.29
CA ARG A 131 5.82 -12.03 -13.83
C ARG A 131 5.36 -13.00 -12.75
N ARG A 132 5.75 -14.28 -12.87
CA ARG A 132 5.44 -15.32 -11.88
C ARG A 132 6.06 -15.01 -10.52
N ARG A 133 7.31 -14.54 -10.47
CA ARG A 133 8.00 -14.19 -9.22
C ARG A 133 7.35 -12.98 -8.55
N VAL A 134 6.98 -11.97 -9.34
CA VAL A 134 6.23 -10.81 -8.86
C VAL A 134 4.87 -11.23 -8.29
N MET A 135 4.14 -12.08 -8.99
CA MET A 135 2.84 -12.59 -8.53
C MET A 135 2.95 -13.38 -7.22
N VAL A 136 3.97 -14.24 -7.07
CA VAL A 136 4.24 -14.95 -5.80
C VAL A 136 4.52 -13.96 -4.65
N SER A 137 5.27 -12.88 -4.91
CA SER A 137 5.52 -11.84 -3.92
C SER A 137 4.23 -11.14 -3.47
N VAL A 138 3.35 -10.80 -4.42
CA VAL A 138 2.03 -10.22 -4.17
C VAL A 138 1.17 -11.17 -3.34
N PHE A 139 1.01 -12.42 -3.77
CA PHE A 139 0.23 -13.43 -3.03
C PHE A 139 0.75 -13.64 -1.61
N ARG A 140 2.07 -13.71 -1.42
CA ARG A 140 2.67 -13.83 -0.08
C ARG A 140 2.29 -12.64 0.80
N ARG A 141 2.34 -11.42 0.29
CA ARG A 141 1.94 -10.21 1.04
C ARG A 141 0.46 -10.23 1.39
N THR A 142 -0.40 -10.62 0.45
CA THR A 142 -1.85 -10.75 0.68
C THR A 142 -2.15 -11.78 1.76
N ILE A 143 -1.53 -12.97 1.70
CA ILE A 143 -1.71 -14.01 2.73
C ILE A 143 -1.26 -13.52 4.10
N ILE A 144 -0.11 -12.84 4.19
CA ILE A 144 0.38 -12.27 5.45
C ILE A 144 -0.63 -11.27 6.02
N LEU A 145 -1.17 -10.37 5.20
CA LEU A 145 -2.17 -9.38 5.66
C LEU A 145 -3.49 -10.02 6.08
N LEU A 146 -3.94 -11.06 5.35
CA LEU A 146 -5.14 -11.82 5.70
C LEU A 146 -4.96 -12.57 7.02
N LEU A 147 -3.83 -13.26 7.19
CA LEU A 147 -3.51 -13.98 8.42
C LEU A 147 -3.34 -13.03 9.59
N LEU A 148 -2.69 -11.88 9.38
CA LEU A 148 -2.55 -10.85 10.42
C LEU A 148 -3.93 -10.29 10.81
N GLY A 149 -4.78 -9.99 9.83
CA GLY A 149 -6.15 -9.54 10.09
C GLY A 149 -6.98 -10.58 10.83
N PHE A 150 -6.85 -11.87 10.47
CA PHE A 150 -7.53 -12.97 11.17
C PHE A 150 -7.00 -13.15 12.59
N LEU A 151 -5.68 -13.12 12.78
CA LEU A 151 -5.03 -13.24 14.08
C LEU A 151 -5.45 -12.12 15.03
N LEU A 152 -5.48 -10.87 14.55
CA LEU A 152 -5.95 -9.73 15.35
C LEU A 152 -7.43 -9.84 15.75
N ASN A 153 -8.28 -10.49 14.93
CA ASN A 153 -9.67 -10.76 15.29
C ASN A 153 -9.82 -11.93 16.27
N LEU A 154 -8.92 -12.91 16.22
CA LEU A 154 -9.00 -14.12 17.03
C LEU A 154 -8.40 -13.94 18.45
N LEU A 155 -7.35 -13.12 18.57
CA LEU A 155 -6.61 -12.90 19.82
C LEU A 155 -7.43 -12.33 21.00
N PRO A 156 -8.44 -11.47 20.82
CA PRO A 156 -9.12 -10.85 21.96
C PRO A 156 -10.00 -11.81 22.78
N GLN A 157 -10.66 -12.79 22.16
CA GLN A 157 -11.71 -13.58 22.84
C GLN A 157 -11.73 -15.08 22.46
N PHE A 158 -10.94 -15.54 21.47
CA PHE A 158 -10.99 -16.93 20.95
C PHE A 158 -12.41 -17.46 20.67
N ASP A 159 -13.32 -16.56 20.32
CA ASP A 159 -14.73 -16.88 20.15
C ASP A 159 -15.09 -16.87 18.66
N PHE A 160 -15.40 -18.03 18.10
CA PHE A 160 -15.74 -18.19 16.68
C PHE A 160 -17.14 -17.62 16.35
N SER A 161 -17.92 -17.26 17.37
CA SER A 161 -19.29 -16.75 17.22
C SER A 161 -19.37 -15.24 16.91
N THR A 162 -18.34 -14.45 17.25
CA THR A 162 -18.31 -12.99 17.08
C THR A 162 -17.26 -12.52 16.05
N VAL A 163 -16.80 -13.43 15.17
CA VAL A 163 -15.80 -13.11 14.15
C VAL A 163 -16.37 -12.09 13.17
N ARG A 164 -15.97 -10.82 13.31
CA ARG A 164 -16.20 -9.79 12.30
C ARG A 164 -15.35 -10.12 11.07
N VAL A 165 -15.99 -10.74 10.08
CA VAL A 165 -15.35 -11.32 8.89
C VAL A 165 -14.59 -10.32 8.00
N PRO A 166 -14.94 -9.00 7.90
CA PRO A 166 -14.17 -8.05 7.09
C PRO A 166 -13.54 -6.92 7.90
N GLY A 167 -12.39 -7.17 8.51
CA GLY A 167 -11.49 -6.12 9.01
C GLY A 167 -10.97 -5.22 7.89
N VAL A 168 -10.52 -4.01 8.23
CA VAL A 168 -9.93 -3.07 7.25
C VAL A 168 -8.70 -3.69 6.57
N LEU A 169 -7.88 -4.43 7.31
CA LEU A 169 -6.71 -5.15 6.78
C LEU A 169 -7.07 -6.18 5.71
N GLN A 170 -8.13 -6.96 5.92
CA GLN A 170 -8.55 -8.01 4.97
C GLN A 170 -9.09 -7.38 3.68
N ARG A 171 -9.88 -6.30 3.81
CA ARG A 171 -10.37 -5.52 2.66
C ARG A 171 -9.21 -4.93 1.86
N LEU A 172 -8.23 -4.31 2.52
CA LEU A 172 -7.02 -3.79 1.86
C LEU A 172 -6.22 -4.89 1.17
N ALA A 173 -6.09 -6.08 1.79
CA ALA A 173 -5.40 -7.22 1.20
C ALA A 173 -6.08 -7.73 -0.08
N LEU A 174 -7.41 -7.80 -0.08
CA LEU A 174 -8.21 -8.19 -1.25
C LEU A 174 -8.08 -7.16 -2.37
N CYS A 175 -8.26 -5.87 -2.07
CA CYS A 175 -8.09 -4.79 -3.05
C CYS A 175 -6.69 -4.80 -3.66
N TYR A 176 -5.64 -4.99 -2.84
CA TYR A 176 -4.26 -5.10 -3.31
C TYR A 176 -4.05 -6.28 -4.27
N LEU A 177 -4.64 -7.44 -3.96
CA LEU A 177 -4.55 -8.63 -4.80
C LEU A 177 -5.26 -8.39 -6.15
N LEU A 178 -6.50 -7.92 -6.12
CA LEU A 178 -7.29 -7.67 -7.33
C LEU A 178 -6.63 -6.61 -8.23
N ALA A 179 -6.18 -5.49 -7.65
CA ALA A 179 -5.47 -4.46 -8.38
C ALA A 179 -4.17 -4.98 -9.01
N SER A 180 -3.41 -5.81 -8.28
CA SER A 180 -2.20 -6.43 -8.82
C SER A 180 -2.48 -7.41 -9.96
N LEU A 181 -3.57 -8.20 -9.88
CA LEU A 181 -3.98 -9.12 -10.94
C LEU A 181 -4.42 -8.38 -12.20
N VAL A 182 -5.20 -7.31 -12.06
CA VAL A 182 -5.62 -6.46 -13.18
C VAL A 182 -4.39 -5.81 -13.86
N PHE A 183 -3.44 -5.34 -13.08
CA PHE A 183 -2.20 -4.73 -13.57
C PHE A 183 -1.27 -5.73 -14.28
N LEU A 184 -1.11 -6.96 -13.75
CA LEU A 184 -0.27 -8.00 -14.38
C LEU A 184 -0.95 -8.68 -15.58
N GLY A 185 -2.27 -8.83 -15.52
CA GLY A 185 -3.08 -9.48 -16.55
C GLY A 185 -3.28 -8.62 -17.80
N SER A 186 -3.35 -7.30 -17.63
CA SER A 186 -3.53 -6.36 -18.74
C SER A 186 -2.49 -5.25 -18.74
N ARG A 187 -1.82 -5.07 -19.88
CA ARG A 187 -0.95 -3.89 -20.14
C ARG A 187 -1.72 -2.68 -20.70
N ARG A 188 -3.01 -2.83 -21.01
CA ARG A 188 -3.80 -1.76 -21.62
C ARG A 188 -4.47 -0.93 -20.52
N PRO A 189 -4.16 0.37 -20.40
CA PRO A 189 -4.77 1.22 -19.38
C PRO A 189 -6.29 1.32 -19.54
N ALA A 190 -6.79 1.23 -20.78
CA ALA A 190 -8.22 1.18 -21.07
C ALA A 190 -8.95 0.03 -20.35
N LEU A 191 -8.30 -1.13 -20.18
CA LEU A 191 -8.90 -2.26 -19.45
C LEU A 191 -8.94 -2.01 -17.94
N TRP A 192 -8.02 -1.20 -17.39
CA TRP A 192 -8.07 -0.81 -15.98
C TRP A 192 -9.24 0.14 -15.73
N CYS A 193 -9.43 1.14 -16.60
CA CYS A 193 -10.57 2.05 -16.55
C CYS A 193 -11.89 1.29 -16.73
N ALA A 194 -11.95 0.36 -17.70
CA ALA A 194 -13.14 -0.48 -17.91
C ALA A 194 -13.45 -1.36 -16.70
N ALA A 195 -12.45 -1.98 -16.07
CA ALA A 195 -12.64 -2.77 -14.85
C ALA A 195 -13.14 -1.91 -13.67
N ALA A 196 -12.60 -0.70 -13.50
CA ALA A 196 -13.06 0.23 -12.48
C ALA A 196 -14.50 0.69 -12.72
N LEU A 197 -14.83 1.04 -13.97
CA LEU A 197 -16.18 1.43 -14.37
C LEU A 197 -17.17 0.28 -14.20
N ALA A 198 -16.79 -0.94 -14.59
CA ALA A 198 -17.60 -2.14 -14.41
C ALA A 198 -17.86 -2.43 -12.92
N LEU A 199 -16.85 -2.26 -12.05
CA LEU A 199 -17.03 -2.44 -10.61
C LEU A 199 -17.98 -1.38 -10.01
N MET A 200 -17.86 -0.13 -10.45
CA MET A 200 -18.78 0.94 -10.05
C MET A 200 -20.21 0.70 -10.54
N ALA A 201 -20.37 0.32 -11.80
CA ALA A 201 -21.66 -0.02 -12.38
C ALA A 201 -22.28 -1.24 -11.68
N ALA A 202 -21.49 -2.26 -11.36
CA ALA A 202 -21.94 -3.42 -10.59
C ALA A 202 -22.39 -3.02 -9.18
N HIS A 203 -21.64 -2.16 -8.50
CA HIS A 203 -22.04 -1.67 -7.17
C HIS A 203 -23.35 -0.87 -7.23
N TRP A 204 -23.47 0.05 -8.19
CA TRP A 204 -24.69 0.80 -8.42
C TRP A 204 -25.88 -0.12 -8.74
N ALA A 205 -25.67 -1.11 -9.62
CA ALA A 205 -26.70 -2.09 -9.97
C ALA A 205 -27.15 -2.92 -8.76
N VAL A 206 -26.23 -3.31 -7.88
CA VAL A 206 -26.57 -3.98 -6.61
C VAL A 206 -27.43 -3.08 -5.73
N LEU A 207 -27.08 -1.79 -5.59
CA LEU A 207 -27.87 -0.84 -4.80
C LEU A 207 -29.26 -0.56 -5.42
N ALA A 208 -29.36 -0.56 -6.75
CA ALA A 208 -30.60 -0.29 -7.46
C ALA A 208 -31.54 -1.52 -7.51
N LEU A 209 -30.99 -2.71 -7.68
CA LEU A 209 -31.75 -3.93 -8.00
C LEU A 209 -31.99 -4.84 -6.81
N VAL A 210 -31.19 -4.77 -5.74
CA VAL A 210 -31.42 -5.57 -4.53
C VAL A 210 -32.44 -4.85 -3.64
N PRO A 211 -33.66 -5.40 -3.48
CA PRO A 211 -34.67 -4.77 -2.65
C PRO A 211 -34.26 -4.84 -1.18
N VAL A 212 -34.19 -3.69 -0.53
CA VAL A 212 -33.98 -3.63 0.92
C VAL A 212 -35.31 -3.97 1.61
N PRO A 213 -35.34 -4.96 2.52
CA PRO A 213 -36.58 -5.33 3.21
C PRO A 213 -37.12 -4.11 3.97
N GLY A 214 -38.35 -3.71 3.63
CA GLY A 214 -39.05 -2.56 4.23
C GLY A 214 -39.06 -1.27 3.40
N TYR A 215 -38.21 -1.13 2.37
CA TYR A 215 -38.12 0.12 1.57
C TYR A 215 -38.23 -0.10 0.04
N GLY A 216 -38.17 -1.34 -0.44
CA GLY A 216 -38.27 -1.67 -1.87
C GLY A 216 -36.97 -1.42 -2.66
N PRO A 217 -36.90 -1.78 -3.95
CA PRO A 217 -35.76 -1.49 -4.81
C PRO A 217 -35.80 -0.04 -5.31
N GLY A 218 -34.63 0.62 -5.38
CA GLY A 218 -34.48 1.90 -6.10
C GLY A 218 -34.77 3.19 -5.30
N VAL A 219 -34.91 3.13 -3.98
CA VAL A 219 -34.91 4.34 -3.13
C VAL A 219 -33.46 4.69 -2.79
N LEU A 220 -32.83 5.48 -3.67
CA LEU A 220 -31.48 6.03 -3.49
C LEU A 220 -31.54 7.42 -2.84
#